data_AF-A0A4Q2Z7B1-F1
#
_entry.id   AF-A0A4Q2Z7B1-F1
#
_cell.length_a   1.000
_cell.length_b   1.000
_cell.length_c   1.000
_cell.angle_alpha   90.00
_cell.angle_beta   90.00
_cell.angle_gamma   90.00
#
_symmetry.space_group_name_H-M   'P 1'
#
loop_
_entity.id
_entity.type
_entity.pdbx_description
1 polymer ?
#
loop_
_entity_poly.entity_id
_entity_poly.type
_entity_poly.pdbx_seq_one_letter_code
_entity_poly.pdbx_strand_id
1 'polypeptide(L)'
;YEETLINHRIWTQSTHIEERLAELNEHIEKVIQMYLRNEYATITEYNEQAGTIAEKSRFLVIAGFPTAFSETACKRLLSIASSGARCGVHLLIHRDLRQPLPDAALDDELRRACLRVTLKDGVFHLADAPEGADVVVFDPPPSLDDSITLVHRIGKSSIDSNRVQVPFSHIAPSPEEVWKSITTEELRVPIGRTGAKKLQMLAIGKGTRQHALVAGKTGSGKSTLFHVIITNLALWCSPEEVEFYLVDFKKGVEFKCYAAKRLPHARVIAIESDREFALSVLQRIDAELKRRGELFRKAGSQDLAGYKKTPGHEPLPRSLLLIDEFQEFFTEDDSVAQEASLLLDRIVRQGRAFGIHVILGSQTLGGAYTLARATLGQMVIRVALQCNETDAHLIMDDDNPAPRLLTRPGEGIYNDQAGALAANSPFQIVWLPEEERDAVLDRVNDLATRDGDRPQVPIIFEGNAPADVKDNMLLKNFLSSEPATRPVTARAWLGAPNSIKGPTE
;
A
#
# COMPACT_ATOMS: atom_id res chain seq x y z
N TYR A 1 27.10 2.41 -8.29
CA TYR A 1 26.64 3.66 -7.65
C TYR A 1 25.14 3.67 -7.75
N GLU A 2 24.42 4.21 -6.76
CA GLU A 2 22.98 4.49 -6.93
C GLU A 2 22.82 5.67 -7.90
N GLU A 3 22.40 5.39 -9.14
CA GLU A 3 22.28 6.40 -10.21
C GLU A 3 21.30 7.54 -9.84
N THR A 4 20.38 7.29 -8.91
CA THR A 4 19.38 8.24 -8.44
C THR A 4 19.90 9.26 -7.42
N LEU A 5 21.09 9.04 -6.84
CA LEU A 5 21.67 9.91 -5.81
C LEU A 5 22.71 10.88 -6.37
N ILE A 6 23.38 10.52 -7.47
CA ILE A 6 24.38 11.35 -8.13
C ILE A 6 23.98 11.48 -9.60
N ASN A 7 23.47 12.65 -9.98
CA ASN A 7 23.14 12.91 -11.37
C ASN A 7 24.41 12.89 -12.23
N HIS A 8 24.45 12.02 -13.23
CA HIS A 8 25.62 11.83 -14.10
C HIS A 8 25.77 12.90 -15.19
N ARG A 9 24.92 13.92 -15.21
CA ARG A 9 24.87 14.92 -16.30
C ARG A 9 24.74 16.34 -15.75
N ILE A 10 25.53 17.24 -16.33
CA ILE A 10 25.35 18.69 -16.19
C ILE A 10 24.40 19.14 -17.29
N TRP A 11 23.32 19.84 -16.91
CA TRP A 11 22.34 20.37 -17.86
C TRP A 11 22.68 21.81 -18.25
N THR A 12 22.90 22.04 -19.53
CA THR A 12 23.33 23.34 -20.08
C THR A 12 22.33 23.98 -21.04
N GLN A 13 21.35 23.20 -21.52
CA GLN A 13 20.32 23.68 -22.46
C GLN A 13 19.11 24.19 -21.70
N SER A 14 18.50 25.27 -22.18
CA SER A 14 17.37 25.95 -21.54
C SER A 14 16.17 25.04 -21.28
N THR A 15 15.82 24.18 -22.22
CA THR A 15 14.71 23.21 -22.07
C THR A 15 14.96 22.23 -20.93
N HIS A 16 16.16 21.64 -20.86
CA HIS A 16 16.52 20.73 -19.79
C HIS A 16 16.58 21.41 -18.42
N ILE A 17 17.04 22.66 -18.35
CA ILE A 17 17.04 23.43 -17.10
C ILE A 17 15.60 23.63 -16.62
N GLU A 18 14.70 24.02 -17.52
CA GLU A 18 13.29 24.22 -17.20
C GLU A 18 12.61 22.95 -16.68
N GLU A 19 12.85 21.80 -17.32
CA GLU A 19 12.35 20.49 -16.88
C GLU A 19 12.82 20.13 -15.46
N ARG A 20 14.12 20.31 -15.16
CA ARG A 20 14.66 19.97 -13.82
C ARG A 20 14.11 20.88 -12.72
N LEU A 21 13.88 22.16 -13.03
CA LEU A 21 13.22 23.07 -12.09
C LEU A 21 11.73 22.71 -11.91
N ALA A 22 11.08 22.17 -12.95
CA ALA A 22 9.71 21.67 -12.84
C ALA A 22 9.63 20.46 -11.88
N GLU A 23 10.50 19.47 -12.05
CA GLU A 23 10.60 18.30 -11.16
C GLU A 23 10.83 18.69 -9.69
N LEU A 24 11.64 19.73 -9.44
CA LEU A 24 11.87 20.23 -8.08
C LEU A 24 10.64 20.91 -7.49
N ASN A 25 9.87 21.67 -8.29
CA ASN A 25 8.61 22.26 -7.83
C ASN A 25 7.56 21.17 -7.52
N GLU A 26 7.45 20.13 -8.33
CA GLU A 26 6.57 18.97 -8.03
C GLU A 26 6.98 18.28 -6.73
N HIS A 27 8.29 18.16 -6.47
CA HIS A 27 8.78 17.61 -5.20
C HIS A 27 8.42 18.51 -4.00
N ILE A 28 8.54 19.84 -4.15
CA ILE A 28 8.13 20.80 -3.11
C ILE A 28 6.62 20.64 -2.82
N GLU A 29 5.80 20.54 -3.87
CA GLU A 29 4.37 20.28 -3.74
C GLU A 29 4.09 18.98 -2.99
N LYS A 30 4.78 17.88 -3.36
CA LYS A 30 4.72 16.60 -2.64
C LYS A 30 5.01 16.79 -1.16
N VAL A 31 6.11 17.46 -0.81
CA VAL A 31 6.53 17.62 0.59
C VAL A 31 5.49 18.40 1.39
N ILE A 32 4.97 19.49 0.84
CA ILE A 32 3.90 20.28 1.46
C ILE A 32 2.65 19.44 1.66
N GLN A 33 2.20 18.76 0.60
CA GLN A 33 0.96 18.00 0.57
C GLN A 33 1.05 16.67 1.31
N MET A 34 2.23 16.10 1.56
CA MET A 34 2.38 14.78 2.18
C MET A 34 2.95 14.81 3.58
N TYR A 35 4.02 15.59 3.82
CA TYR A 35 4.76 15.52 5.08
C TYR A 35 4.46 16.71 5.99
N LEU A 36 4.29 17.92 5.44
CA LEU A 36 4.10 19.10 6.26
C LEU A 36 2.65 19.24 6.76
N ARG A 37 1.62 19.12 5.90
CA ARG A 37 0.16 19.01 6.21
C ARG A 37 -0.36 19.77 7.46
N ASN A 38 0.22 20.93 7.78
CA ASN A 38 0.03 21.71 9.03
C ASN A 38 0.53 21.07 10.34
N GLU A 39 1.19 19.92 10.30
CA GLU A 39 1.80 19.26 11.47
C GLU A 39 3.24 19.73 11.72
N TYR A 40 4.02 19.99 10.67
CA TYR A 40 5.44 20.37 10.76
C TYR A 40 5.71 21.68 10.03
N ALA A 41 6.56 22.53 10.62
CA ALA A 41 6.95 23.77 9.99
C ALA A 41 8.02 23.54 8.92
N THR A 42 8.86 22.53 9.03
CA THR A 42 9.89 22.18 8.03
C THR A 42 10.07 20.68 7.85
N ILE A 43 10.65 20.25 6.72
CA ILE A 43 10.96 18.82 6.52
C ILE A 43 12.04 18.32 7.47
N THR A 44 12.91 19.21 7.96
CA THR A 44 13.94 18.86 8.96
C THR A 44 13.29 18.41 10.26
N GLU A 45 12.30 19.15 10.75
CA GLU A 45 11.53 18.78 11.94
C GLU A 45 10.80 17.44 11.77
N TYR A 46 10.23 17.20 10.58
CA TYR A 46 9.65 15.90 10.24
C TYR A 46 10.71 14.80 10.28
N ASN A 47 11.87 15.02 9.67
CA ASN A 47 12.94 14.04 9.51
C ASN A 47 13.58 13.63 10.85
N GLU A 48 13.70 14.54 11.82
CA GLU A 48 14.17 14.24 13.17
C GLU A 48 13.35 13.14 13.85
N GLN A 49 12.07 13.05 13.49
CA GLN A 49 11.17 12.05 14.03
C GLN A 49 11.04 10.84 13.09
N ALA A 50 11.09 11.06 11.77
CA ALA A 50 10.83 10.07 10.72
C ALA A 50 11.78 8.85 10.76
N GLY A 51 13.03 9.02 11.23
CA GLY A 51 13.99 7.91 11.29
C GLY A 51 14.26 7.31 9.90
N THR A 52 14.00 6.01 9.72
CA THR A 52 14.28 5.31 8.45
C THR A 52 13.40 5.76 7.28
N ILE A 53 12.27 6.44 7.54
CA ILE A 53 11.36 6.96 6.51
C ILE A 53 11.59 8.45 6.20
N ALA A 54 12.72 9.02 6.61
CA ALA A 54 13.07 10.41 6.34
C ALA A 54 13.08 10.74 4.83
N GLU A 55 12.69 11.98 4.52
CA GLU A 55 12.76 12.53 3.17
C GLU A 55 14.14 13.15 2.91
N LYS A 56 14.64 12.99 1.69
CA LYS A 56 16.02 13.42 1.37
C LYS A 56 16.07 14.93 1.18
N SER A 57 17.14 15.56 1.66
CA SER A 57 17.50 16.91 1.24
C SER A 57 18.02 16.91 -0.21
N ARG A 58 17.60 17.90 -0.99
CA ARG A 58 18.04 18.12 -2.37
C ARG A 58 18.82 19.42 -2.46
N PHE A 59 19.95 19.40 -3.16
CA PHE A 59 20.74 20.58 -3.42
C PHE A 59 20.69 20.91 -4.91
N LEU A 60 20.11 22.06 -5.26
CA LEU A 60 20.13 22.61 -6.62
C LEU A 60 21.37 23.48 -6.77
N VAL A 61 22.32 23.01 -7.57
CA VAL A 61 23.58 23.72 -7.86
C VAL A 61 23.50 24.35 -9.25
N ILE A 62 23.60 25.67 -9.32
CA ILE A 62 23.55 26.45 -10.56
C ILE A 62 24.89 27.18 -10.74
N ALA A 63 25.59 26.89 -11.85
CA ALA A 63 26.82 27.57 -12.22
C ALA A 63 26.60 28.59 -13.33
N GLY A 64 26.96 29.86 -13.10
CA GLY A 64 26.95 30.89 -14.15
C GLY A 64 25.58 31.50 -14.45
N PHE A 65 24.72 31.59 -13.44
CA PHE A 65 23.39 32.20 -13.54
C PHE A 65 23.51 33.67 -14.00
N PRO A 66 22.76 34.12 -15.02
CA PRO A 66 21.48 33.59 -15.53
C PRO A 66 21.59 32.90 -16.90
N THR A 67 22.80 32.48 -17.29
CA THR A 67 23.04 31.91 -18.62
C THR A 67 22.10 30.74 -18.91
N ALA A 68 21.46 30.75 -20.09
CA ALA A 68 20.50 29.74 -20.55
C ALA A 68 19.20 29.61 -19.73
N PHE A 69 18.87 30.53 -18.82
CA PHE A 69 17.57 30.54 -18.16
C PHE A 69 16.50 31.21 -19.03
N SER A 70 15.41 30.48 -19.32
CA SER A 70 14.19 31.04 -19.89
C SER A 70 13.41 31.85 -18.84
N GLU A 71 12.42 32.64 -19.27
CA GLU A 71 11.50 33.33 -18.36
C GLU A 71 10.75 32.32 -17.47
N THR A 72 10.30 31.20 -18.05
CA THR A 72 9.66 30.11 -17.31
C THR A 72 10.59 29.49 -16.28
N ALA A 73 11.86 29.25 -16.63
CA ALA A 73 12.86 28.75 -15.69
C ALA A 73 13.08 29.74 -14.53
N CYS A 74 13.10 31.05 -14.80
CA CYS A 74 13.21 32.08 -13.75
C CYS A 74 12.00 32.06 -12.79
N LYS A 75 10.77 31.96 -13.32
CA LYS A 75 9.56 31.83 -12.49
C LYS A 75 9.58 30.55 -11.64
N ARG A 76 10.06 29.43 -12.19
CA ARG A 76 10.21 28.18 -11.44
C ARG A 76 11.25 28.32 -10.34
N LEU A 77 12.41 28.92 -10.63
CA LEU A 77 13.45 29.18 -9.64
C LEU A 77 12.96 30.11 -8.51
N LEU A 78 12.16 31.13 -8.83
CA LEU A 78 11.53 32.01 -7.84
C LEU A 78 10.66 31.20 -6.85
N SER A 79 9.83 30.30 -7.37
CA SER A 79 9.01 29.40 -6.56
C SER A 79 9.88 28.54 -5.63
N ILE A 80 10.96 27.95 -6.17
CA ILE A 80 11.90 27.14 -5.37
C ILE A 80 12.59 27.99 -4.30
N ALA A 81 13.02 29.21 -4.61
CA ALA A 81 13.65 30.10 -3.63
C ALA A 81 12.71 30.41 -2.45
N SER A 82 11.42 30.66 -2.74
CA SER A 82 10.44 31.01 -1.71
C SER A 82 10.08 29.88 -0.75
N SER A 83 9.97 28.65 -1.25
CA SER A 83 9.36 27.54 -0.51
C SER A 83 10.28 26.31 -0.36
N GLY A 84 11.38 26.27 -1.12
CA GLY A 84 12.25 25.10 -1.23
C GLY A 84 12.93 24.75 0.08
N ALA A 85 13.50 25.72 0.79
CA ALA A 85 14.27 25.44 2.01
C ALA A 85 13.45 24.71 3.07
N ARG A 86 12.19 25.14 3.25
CA ARG A 86 11.23 24.49 4.16
C ARG A 86 10.94 23.04 3.77
N CYS A 87 11.03 22.74 2.49
CA CYS A 87 10.77 21.42 1.90
C CYS A 87 12.05 20.61 1.66
N GLY A 88 13.20 21.06 2.16
CA GLY A 88 14.49 20.37 2.02
C GLY A 88 15.17 20.56 0.68
N VAL A 89 14.72 21.51 -0.14
CA VAL A 89 15.38 21.92 -1.39
C VAL A 89 16.22 23.15 -1.12
N HIS A 90 17.54 23.00 -1.20
CA HIS A 90 18.52 24.04 -0.91
C HIS A 90 19.19 24.53 -2.19
N LEU A 91 19.53 25.82 -2.23
CA LEU A 91 20.10 26.48 -3.40
C LEU A 91 21.59 26.75 -3.21
N LEU A 92 22.39 26.45 -4.24
CA LEU A 92 23.78 26.86 -4.37
C LEU A 92 23.95 27.51 -5.74
N ILE A 93 24.04 28.85 -5.78
CA ILE A 93 23.99 29.61 -7.03
C ILE A 93 25.26 30.43 -7.19
N HIS A 94 26.02 30.18 -8.26
CA HIS A 94 27.07 31.06 -8.73
C HIS A 94 26.49 32.07 -9.74
N ARG A 95 26.56 33.35 -9.37
CA ARG A 95 26.02 34.48 -10.13
C ARG A 95 27.09 35.14 -11.00
N ASP A 96 26.85 35.23 -12.31
CA ASP A 96 27.69 36.00 -13.23
C ASP A 96 27.27 37.49 -13.25
N LEU A 97 27.96 38.31 -12.46
CA LEU A 97 27.66 39.75 -12.31
C LEU A 97 27.82 40.57 -13.61
N ARG A 98 28.40 40.00 -14.67
CA ARG A 98 28.54 40.67 -15.98
C ARG A 98 27.24 40.69 -16.78
N GLN A 99 26.29 39.82 -16.42
CA GLN A 99 24.99 39.74 -17.07
C GLN A 99 23.94 40.40 -16.18
N PRO A 100 22.96 41.14 -16.72
CA PRO A 100 21.85 41.66 -15.93
C PRO A 100 20.97 40.51 -15.41
N LEU A 101 20.21 40.76 -14.33
CA LEU A 101 19.21 39.81 -13.87
C LEU A 101 18.01 39.82 -14.82
N PRO A 102 17.41 38.65 -15.09
CA PRO A 102 16.25 38.54 -15.96
C PRO A 102 14.96 39.07 -15.31
N ASP A 103 14.86 39.04 -13.97
CA ASP A 103 13.68 39.45 -13.21
C ASP A 103 14.10 40.05 -11.86
N ALA A 104 13.54 41.23 -11.51
CA ALA A 104 13.80 41.91 -10.25
C ALA A 104 13.17 41.19 -9.04
N ALA A 105 11.99 40.60 -9.20
CA ALA A 105 11.33 39.87 -8.11
C ALA A 105 12.15 38.62 -7.72
N LEU A 106 12.78 37.97 -8.69
CA LEU A 106 13.71 36.87 -8.45
C LEU A 106 14.99 37.34 -7.73
N ASP A 107 15.51 38.52 -8.04
CA ASP A 107 16.66 39.07 -7.30
C ASP A 107 16.32 39.24 -5.81
N ASP A 108 15.20 39.91 -5.53
CA ASP A 108 14.78 40.20 -4.17
C ASP A 108 14.56 38.93 -3.36
N GLU A 109 13.90 37.92 -3.96
CA GLU A 109 13.68 36.65 -3.30
C GLU A 109 14.97 35.87 -3.08
N LEU A 110 15.90 35.85 -4.05
CA LEU A 110 17.20 35.21 -3.87
C LEU A 110 18.04 35.90 -2.78
N ARG A 111 17.98 37.23 -2.69
CA ARG A 111 18.64 37.99 -1.61
C ARG A 111 18.06 37.67 -0.24
N ARG A 112 16.76 37.42 -0.16
CA ARG A 112 16.06 37.05 1.06
C ARG A 112 16.33 35.60 1.46
N ALA A 113 16.33 34.69 0.51
CA ALA A 113 16.39 33.25 0.75
C ALA A 113 17.83 32.71 0.89
N CYS A 114 18.83 33.37 0.30
CA CYS A 114 20.21 32.87 0.25
C CYS A 114 21.18 33.76 1.03
N LEU A 115 22.16 33.11 1.68
CA LEU A 115 23.38 33.79 2.13
C LEU A 115 24.20 34.19 0.90
N ARG A 116 24.72 35.43 0.89
CA ARG A 116 25.45 35.98 -0.25
C ARG A 116 26.93 36.12 0.10
N VAL A 117 27.76 35.43 -0.66
CA VAL A 117 29.22 35.53 -0.53
C VAL A 117 29.77 36.15 -1.81
N THR A 118 30.53 37.23 -1.69
CA THR A 118 31.10 37.99 -2.81
C THR A 118 32.61 37.94 -2.77
N LEU A 119 33.25 37.61 -3.88
CA LEU A 119 34.70 37.68 -4.02
C LEU A 119 35.12 39.12 -4.37
N LYS A 120 35.91 39.76 -3.50
CA LYS A 120 36.52 41.08 -3.73
C LYS A 120 38.01 41.01 -3.42
N ASP A 121 38.86 41.48 -4.33
CA ASP A 121 40.32 41.50 -4.15
C ASP A 121 40.93 40.15 -3.72
N GLY A 122 40.33 39.04 -4.18
CA GLY A 122 40.77 37.68 -3.84
C GLY A 122 40.28 37.16 -2.49
N VAL A 123 39.48 37.93 -1.76
CA VAL A 123 38.91 37.59 -0.45
C VAL A 123 37.40 37.43 -0.56
N PHE A 124 36.83 36.40 0.07
CA PHE A 124 35.39 36.20 0.11
C PHE A 124 34.78 36.99 1.27
N HIS A 125 33.75 37.78 0.96
CA HIS A 125 33.00 38.57 1.92
C HIS A 125 31.55 38.11 2.02
N LEU A 126 31.06 37.86 3.23
CA LEU A 126 29.66 37.60 3.52
C LEU A 126 28.89 38.93 3.57
N ALA A 127 27.84 39.04 2.76
CA ALA A 127 26.96 40.21 2.79
C ALA A 127 26.16 40.26 4.10
N ASP A 128 25.86 41.47 4.57
CA ASP A 128 25.07 41.74 5.79
C ASP A 128 25.65 41.10 7.08
N ALA A 129 26.94 40.76 7.07
CA ALA A 129 27.64 40.27 8.23
C ALA A 129 27.84 41.39 9.29
N PRO A 130 27.89 41.03 10.59
CA PRO A 130 28.31 41.96 11.64
C PRO A 130 29.68 42.56 11.34
N GLU A 131 29.89 43.80 11.77
CA GLU A 131 31.16 44.52 11.57
C GLU A 131 32.34 43.71 12.13
N GLY A 132 33.35 43.46 11.29
CA GLY A 132 34.53 42.66 11.64
C GLY A 132 34.37 41.14 11.48
N ALA A 133 33.23 40.65 11.00
CA ALA A 133 32.97 39.22 10.75
C ALA A 133 32.55 38.92 9.29
N ASP A 134 32.91 39.81 8.35
CA ASP A 134 32.52 39.70 6.94
C ASP A 134 33.45 38.81 6.12
N VAL A 135 34.67 38.55 6.56
CA VAL A 135 35.63 37.71 5.83
C VAL A 135 35.35 36.22 6.01
N VAL A 136 35.19 35.50 4.91
CA VAL A 136 35.02 34.04 4.86
C VAL A 136 36.27 33.39 4.28
N VAL A 137 36.82 32.42 5.00
CA VAL A 137 37.95 31.60 4.52
C VAL A 137 37.43 30.20 4.27
N PHE A 138 37.48 29.76 3.01
CA PHE A 138 37.15 28.38 2.65
C PHE A 138 38.38 27.49 2.76
N ASP A 139 38.16 26.23 3.15
CA ASP A 139 39.18 25.20 3.03
C ASP A 139 39.60 25.04 1.56
N PRO A 140 40.89 24.74 1.29
CA PRO A 140 41.33 24.47 -0.07
C PRO A 140 40.59 23.24 -0.64
N PRO A 141 40.35 23.19 -1.96
CA PRO A 141 39.71 22.03 -2.56
C PRO A 141 40.55 20.77 -2.31
N PRO A 142 39.92 19.61 -2.09
CA PRO A 142 40.63 18.36 -1.87
C PRO A 142 41.50 18.01 -3.09
N SER A 143 42.57 17.24 -2.88
CA SER A 143 43.39 16.74 -3.98
C SER A 143 42.57 15.85 -4.92
N LEU A 144 43.07 15.64 -6.15
CA LEU A 144 42.40 14.76 -7.12
C LEU A 144 42.27 13.33 -6.56
N ASP A 145 43.32 12.82 -5.92
CA ASP A 145 43.34 11.48 -5.33
C ASP A 145 42.37 11.35 -4.16
N ASP A 146 42.28 12.38 -3.30
CA ASP A 146 41.30 12.41 -2.20
C ASP A 146 39.87 12.48 -2.74
N SER A 147 39.64 13.27 -3.79
CA SER A 147 38.34 13.40 -4.45
C SER A 147 37.89 12.07 -5.04
N ILE A 148 38.77 11.37 -5.77
CA ILE A 148 38.50 10.05 -6.34
C ILE A 148 38.19 9.05 -5.22
N THR A 149 39.00 9.05 -4.15
CA THR A 149 38.81 8.17 -2.99
C THR A 149 37.47 8.42 -2.30
N LEU A 150 37.11 9.69 -2.12
CA LEU A 150 35.85 10.11 -1.50
C LEU A 150 34.65 9.68 -2.35
N VAL A 151 34.67 9.94 -3.66
CA VAL A 151 33.60 9.55 -4.59
C VAL A 151 33.41 8.03 -4.60
N HIS A 152 34.49 7.25 -4.64
CA HIS A 152 34.39 5.78 -4.57
C HIS A 152 33.80 5.31 -3.24
N ARG A 153 34.19 5.91 -2.11
CA ARG A 153 33.68 5.54 -0.77
C ARG A 153 32.21 5.87 -0.62
N ILE A 154 31.79 7.09 -0.98
CA ILE A 154 30.38 7.51 -1.02
C ILE A 154 29.61 6.55 -1.91
N GLY A 155 30.15 6.28 -3.09
CA GLY A 155 29.52 5.43 -4.08
C GLY A 155 29.29 3.98 -3.63
N LYS A 156 30.27 3.36 -2.95
CA LYS A 156 30.08 2.02 -2.34
C LYS A 156 29.08 2.04 -1.19
N SER A 157 29.12 3.08 -0.37
CA SER A 157 28.22 3.23 0.79
C SER A 157 26.78 3.58 0.39
N SER A 158 26.59 4.13 -0.81
CA SER A 158 25.27 4.47 -1.36
C SER A 158 24.48 3.26 -1.86
N ILE A 159 25.11 2.09 -2.01
CA ILE A 159 24.42 0.88 -2.45
C ILE A 159 23.31 0.57 -1.45
N ASP A 160 22.06 0.46 -1.91
CA ASP A 160 20.84 0.23 -1.13
C ASP A 160 20.43 1.37 -0.17
N SER A 161 21.10 2.52 -0.14
CA SER A 161 20.72 3.62 0.77
C SER A 161 19.33 4.23 0.49
N ASN A 162 18.72 3.88 -0.65
CA ASN A 162 17.36 4.28 -1.01
C ASN A 162 16.27 3.33 -0.52
N ARG A 163 16.64 2.13 -0.04
CA ARG A 163 15.67 1.16 0.45
C ARG A 163 15.19 1.59 1.84
N VAL A 164 14.12 2.36 1.85
CA VAL A 164 13.35 2.58 3.07
C VAL A 164 12.58 1.31 3.40
N GLN A 165 13.15 0.51 4.30
CA GLN A 165 12.50 -0.70 4.82
C GLN A 165 12.16 -0.47 6.27
N VAL A 166 10.86 -0.50 6.57
CA VAL A 166 10.37 -0.58 7.94
C VAL A 166 10.20 -2.07 8.26
N PRO A 167 10.89 -2.66 9.24
CA PRO A 167 10.76 -4.08 9.53
C PRO A 167 9.34 -4.49 9.95
N PHE A 168 8.87 -5.66 9.53
CA PHE A 168 7.57 -6.21 9.94
C PHE A 168 7.40 -6.31 11.46
N SER A 169 8.49 -6.59 12.18
CA SER A 169 8.52 -6.64 13.65
C SER A 169 8.05 -5.35 14.34
N HIS A 170 8.01 -4.21 13.65
CA HIS A 170 7.46 -2.96 14.20
C HIS A 170 5.93 -2.97 14.37
N ILE A 171 5.24 -3.85 13.64
CA ILE A 171 3.78 -3.95 13.64
C ILE A 171 3.26 -5.32 14.09
N ALA A 172 4.15 -6.31 14.18
CA ALA A 172 3.83 -7.63 14.70
C ALA A 172 3.52 -7.55 16.20
N PRO A 173 2.59 -8.36 16.72
CA PRO A 173 2.33 -8.43 18.15
C PRO A 173 3.54 -8.99 18.90
N SER A 174 3.73 -8.55 20.15
CA SER A 174 4.63 -9.26 21.06
C SER A 174 4.12 -10.69 21.32
N PRO A 175 4.98 -11.62 21.79
CA PRO A 175 4.55 -13.00 22.05
C PRO A 175 3.34 -13.11 22.99
N GLU A 176 3.18 -12.16 23.90
CA GLU A 176 2.06 -12.10 24.84
C GLU A 176 0.78 -11.55 24.20
N GLU A 177 0.84 -10.84 23.08
CA GLU A 177 -0.31 -10.21 22.42
C GLU A 177 -0.90 -11.06 21.29
N VAL A 178 -0.22 -12.14 20.91
CA VAL A 178 -0.69 -13.07 19.88
C VAL A 178 -2.07 -13.61 20.23
N TRP A 179 -2.98 -13.54 19.25
CA TRP A 179 -4.37 -13.98 19.35
C TRP A 179 -5.20 -13.33 20.47
N LYS A 180 -4.77 -12.17 20.99
CA LYS A 180 -5.55 -11.41 21.98
C LYS A 180 -6.50 -10.38 21.37
N SER A 181 -6.42 -10.12 20.07
CA SER A 181 -7.32 -9.15 19.42
C SER A 181 -8.70 -9.74 19.19
N ILE A 182 -9.72 -9.02 19.66
CA ILE A 182 -11.13 -9.36 19.48
C ILE A 182 -11.71 -8.46 18.38
N THR A 183 -12.42 -9.05 17.43
CA THR A 183 -12.99 -8.39 16.26
C THR A 183 -14.49 -8.13 16.41
N THR A 184 -15.11 -8.38 17.57
CA THR A 184 -16.57 -8.23 17.77
C THR A 184 -17.13 -6.92 17.19
N GLU A 185 -16.50 -5.78 17.48
CA GLU A 185 -16.93 -4.46 16.99
C GLU A 185 -16.25 -4.05 15.68
N GLU A 186 -14.95 -4.30 15.58
CA GLU A 186 -14.10 -3.78 14.51
C GLU A 186 -12.88 -4.69 14.36
N LEU A 187 -12.51 -5.01 13.12
CA LEU A 187 -11.24 -5.63 12.78
C LEU A 187 -10.21 -4.51 12.63
N ARG A 188 -9.11 -4.59 13.38
CA ARG A 188 -8.02 -3.59 13.34
C ARG A 188 -6.68 -4.31 13.22
N VAL A 189 -5.87 -3.92 12.24
CA VAL A 189 -4.53 -4.47 12.05
C VAL A 189 -3.58 -3.35 11.62
N PRO A 190 -2.37 -3.24 12.21
CA PRO A 190 -1.38 -2.31 11.69
C PRO A 190 -0.82 -2.84 10.37
N ILE A 191 -0.66 -1.95 9.39
CA ILE A 191 -0.20 -2.29 8.02
C ILE A 191 1.09 -1.57 7.62
N GLY A 192 1.54 -0.63 8.45
CA GLY A 192 2.66 0.23 8.13
C GLY A 192 2.86 1.31 9.18
N ARG A 193 3.72 2.28 8.88
CA ARG A 193 3.96 3.46 9.71
C ARG A 193 3.47 4.71 9.01
N THR A 194 2.77 5.56 9.75
CA THR A 194 2.45 6.92 9.33
C THR A 194 3.32 7.89 10.12
N GLY A 195 4.18 8.61 9.40
CA GLY A 195 5.23 9.42 9.99
C GLY A 195 6.12 8.64 10.98
N ALA A 196 6.65 9.39 11.93
CA ALA A 196 7.70 8.95 12.83
C ALA A 196 7.37 7.78 13.76
N LYS A 197 6.23 7.81 14.45
CA LYS A 197 5.95 6.89 15.57
C LYS A 197 4.58 6.25 15.51
N LYS A 198 3.71 6.72 14.62
CA LYS A 198 2.32 6.24 14.55
C LYS A 198 2.26 5.03 13.62
N LEU A 199 1.47 4.04 14.01
CA LEU A 199 1.13 2.93 13.12
C LEU A 199 -0.03 3.36 12.23
N GLN A 200 0.05 3.03 10.94
CA GLN A 200 -1.12 3.08 10.08
C GLN A 200 -1.94 1.83 10.34
N MET A 201 -3.19 2.02 10.78
CA MET A 201 -4.13 0.93 11.03
C MET A 201 -5.05 0.76 9.82
N LEU A 202 -5.24 -0.48 9.38
CA LEU A 202 -6.42 -0.87 8.62
C LEU A 202 -7.52 -1.21 9.62
N ALA A 203 -8.61 -0.45 9.60
CA ALA A 203 -9.73 -0.63 10.52
C ALA A 203 -11.03 -0.80 9.73
N ILE A 204 -11.66 -1.97 9.88
CA ILE A 204 -12.83 -2.41 9.11
C ILE A 204 -13.94 -2.89 10.06
N GLY A 205 -15.18 -2.53 9.79
CA GLY A 205 -16.36 -3.03 10.51
C GLY A 205 -17.18 -1.96 11.23
N LYS A 206 -16.70 -0.72 11.29
CA LYS A 206 -17.32 0.34 12.10
C LYS A 206 -17.76 1.54 11.26
N GLY A 207 -19.01 1.96 11.46
CA GLY A 207 -19.61 3.06 10.70
C GLY A 207 -19.69 2.72 9.21
N THR A 208 -19.12 3.58 8.37
CA THR A 208 -19.05 3.40 6.91
C THR A 208 -17.79 2.65 6.44
N ARG A 209 -16.81 2.41 7.33
CA ARG A 209 -15.54 1.74 7.04
C ARG A 209 -15.72 0.23 7.02
N GLN A 210 -16.30 -0.30 5.93
CA GLN A 210 -16.70 -1.71 5.82
C GLN A 210 -15.94 -2.48 4.73
N HIS A 211 -15.58 -1.80 3.64
CA HIS A 211 -14.89 -2.41 2.50
C HIS A 211 -13.75 -1.49 2.05
N ALA A 212 -12.69 -2.08 1.50
CA ALA A 212 -11.50 -1.36 1.06
C ALA A 212 -11.19 -1.58 -0.41
N LEU A 213 -10.86 -0.51 -1.11
CA LEU A 213 -10.30 -0.55 -2.46
C LEU A 213 -8.82 -0.24 -2.39
N VAL A 214 -7.99 -1.08 -3.01
CA VAL A 214 -6.53 -0.94 -3.06
C VAL A 214 -6.10 -0.83 -4.51
N ALA A 215 -5.45 0.28 -4.88
CA ALA A 215 -4.93 0.47 -6.23
C ALA A 215 -3.45 0.84 -6.21
N GLY A 216 -2.70 0.37 -7.19
CA GLY A 216 -1.29 0.70 -7.36
C GLY A 216 -0.64 -0.04 -8.52
N LYS A 217 0.23 0.63 -9.26
CA LYS A 217 0.92 0.04 -10.42
C LYS A 217 1.81 -1.16 -10.02
N THR A 218 2.24 -1.96 -10.98
CA THR A 218 3.19 -3.06 -10.75
C THR A 218 4.44 -2.58 -10.01
N GLY A 219 4.85 -3.31 -8.97
CA GLY A 219 6.00 -2.95 -8.13
C GLY A 219 5.76 -1.82 -7.12
N SER A 220 4.54 -1.30 -6.99
CA SER A 220 4.19 -0.26 -6.00
C SER A 220 4.13 -0.77 -4.55
N GLY A 221 4.07 -2.09 -4.33
CA GLY A 221 3.98 -2.71 -3.00
C GLY A 221 2.60 -3.29 -2.64
N LYS A 222 1.65 -3.38 -3.59
CA LYS A 222 0.29 -3.96 -3.38
C LYS A 222 0.34 -5.37 -2.81
N SER A 223 1.09 -6.26 -3.46
CA SER A 223 1.40 -7.61 -3.01
C SER A 223 1.90 -7.66 -1.56
N THR A 224 2.95 -6.87 -1.26
CA THR A 224 3.49 -6.74 0.10
C THR A 224 2.45 -6.29 1.11
N LEU A 225 1.57 -5.33 0.76
CA LEU A 225 0.49 -4.90 1.63
C LEU A 225 -0.50 -6.03 1.93
N PHE A 226 -0.89 -6.82 0.93
CA PHE A 226 -1.76 -7.98 1.13
C PHE A 226 -1.11 -9.02 2.03
N HIS A 227 0.18 -9.29 1.81
CA HIS A 227 0.94 -10.17 2.69
C HIS A 227 0.98 -9.68 4.13
N VAL A 228 1.23 -8.39 4.33
CA VAL A 228 1.22 -7.75 5.65
C VAL A 228 -0.16 -7.85 6.31
N ILE A 229 -1.24 -7.55 5.60
CA ILE A 229 -2.61 -7.63 6.13
C ILE A 229 -2.93 -9.05 6.60
N ILE A 230 -2.76 -10.04 5.73
CA ILE A 230 -3.13 -11.44 6.01
C ILE A 230 -2.27 -12.00 7.15
N THR A 231 -0.94 -11.85 7.03
CA THR A 231 0.02 -12.40 7.99
C THR A 231 -0.14 -11.77 9.37
N ASN A 232 -0.31 -10.44 9.42
CA ASN A 232 -0.44 -9.76 10.70
C ASN A 232 -1.81 -9.99 11.35
N LEU A 233 -2.90 -10.08 10.58
CA LEU A 233 -4.19 -10.50 11.12
C LEU A 233 -4.14 -11.91 11.69
N ALA A 234 -3.47 -12.85 11.02
CA ALA A 234 -3.31 -14.21 11.50
C ALA A 234 -2.48 -14.31 12.80
N LEU A 235 -1.63 -13.31 13.09
CA LEU A 235 -0.90 -13.19 14.36
C LEU A 235 -1.71 -12.50 15.46
N TRP A 236 -2.46 -11.45 15.13
CA TRP A 236 -3.23 -10.68 16.13
C TRP A 236 -4.54 -11.39 16.54
N CYS A 237 -5.19 -12.09 15.61
CA CYS A 237 -6.52 -12.67 15.77
C CYS A 237 -6.46 -14.19 15.57
N SER A 238 -7.20 -14.96 16.39
CA SER A 238 -7.36 -16.40 16.18
C SER A 238 -8.29 -16.68 14.97
N PRO A 239 -8.34 -17.94 14.46
CA PRO A 239 -9.28 -18.34 13.42
C PRO A 239 -10.77 -18.19 13.80
N GLU A 240 -11.08 -18.08 15.09
CA GLU A 240 -12.44 -17.78 15.59
C GLU A 240 -12.82 -16.29 15.46
N GLU A 241 -11.82 -15.42 15.30
CA GLU A 241 -11.99 -13.97 15.23
C GLU A 241 -11.98 -13.45 13.79
N VAL A 242 -11.20 -14.06 12.89
CA VAL A 242 -11.13 -13.69 11.47
C VAL A 242 -10.92 -14.90 10.57
N GLU A 243 -11.55 -14.89 9.40
CA GLU A 243 -11.35 -15.90 8.36
C GLU A 243 -11.14 -15.25 6.99
N PHE A 244 -10.39 -15.91 6.11
CA PHE A 244 -9.99 -15.37 4.81
C PHE A 244 -10.60 -16.14 3.64
N TYR A 245 -11.02 -15.38 2.64
CA TYR A 245 -11.31 -15.85 1.29
C TYR A 245 -10.35 -15.14 0.36
N LEU A 246 -9.35 -15.87 -0.14
CA LEU A 246 -8.26 -15.31 -0.93
C LEU A 246 -8.46 -15.70 -2.38
N VAL A 247 -8.55 -14.70 -3.27
CA VAL A 247 -8.74 -14.92 -4.71
C VAL A 247 -7.65 -14.19 -5.46
N ASP A 248 -6.86 -14.96 -6.21
CA ASP A 248 -5.81 -14.45 -7.09
C ASP A 248 -6.14 -14.82 -8.54
N PHE A 249 -6.27 -13.80 -9.39
CA PHE A 249 -6.58 -13.99 -10.81
C PHE A 249 -5.35 -14.42 -11.63
N LYS A 250 -5.59 -14.86 -12.87
CA LYS A 250 -4.60 -15.44 -13.79
C LYS A 250 -3.32 -14.59 -13.87
N LYS A 251 -2.15 -15.27 -13.71
CA LYS A 251 -0.76 -14.76 -13.60
C LYS A 251 -0.29 -14.39 -12.19
N GLY A 252 -1.16 -14.41 -11.18
CA GLY A 252 -0.75 -14.29 -9.79
C GLY A 252 -0.47 -15.64 -9.14
N VAL A 253 0.57 -15.66 -8.30
CA VAL A 253 0.88 -16.75 -7.35
C VAL A 253 0.96 -16.21 -5.93
N GLU A 254 0.38 -15.03 -5.71
CA GLU A 254 0.54 -14.21 -4.51
C GLU A 254 0.11 -15.00 -3.27
N PHE A 255 -1.06 -15.64 -3.34
CA PHE A 255 -1.63 -16.36 -2.20
C PHE A 255 -1.21 -17.83 -2.10
N LYS A 256 -0.32 -18.30 -2.98
CA LYS A 256 0.14 -19.69 -3.02
C LYS A 256 0.81 -20.16 -1.72
N CYS A 257 1.56 -19.26 -1.07
CA CYS A 257 2.20 -19.54 0.21
C CYS A 257 1.18 -19.95 1.30
N TYR A 258 0.01 -19.32 1.34
CA TYR A 258 -1.03 -19.63 2.33
C TYR A 258 -1.70 -20.98 2.08
N ALA A 259 -1.82 -21.39 0.81
CA ALA A 259 -2.28 -22.73 0.44
C ALA A 259 -1.23 -23.79 0.83
N ALA A 260 0.04 -23.56 0.49
CA ALA A 260 1.14 -24.47 0.81
C ALA A 260 1.29 -24.70 2.33
N LYS A 261 1.14 -23.62 3.12
CA LYS A 261 1.17 -23.66 4.58
C LYS A 261 -0.17 -24.06 5.22
N ARG A 262 -1.23 -24.26 4.44
CA ARG A 262 -2.60 -24.57 4.90
C ARG A 262 -3.07 -23.65 6.03
N LEU A 263 -2.97 -22.33 5.81
CA LEU A 263 -3.28 -21.31 6.81
C LEU A 263 -4.63 -21.60 7.53
N PRO A 264 -4.67 -21.74 8.86
CA PRO A 264 -5.88 -22.12 9.61
C PRO A 264 -7.05 -21.14 9.47
N HIS A 265 -6.75 -19.87 9.24
CA HIS A 265 -7.74 -18.81 9.02
C HIS A 265 -8.39 -18.87 7.62
N ALA A 266 -7.80 -19.57 6.65
CA ALA A 266 -8.30 -19.56 5.29
C ALA A 266 -9.47 -20.54 5.12
N ARG A 267 -10.56 -20.06 4.50
CA ARG A 267 -11.70 -20.90 4.08
C ARG A 267 -11.62 -21.29 2.62
N VAL A 268 -11.17 -20.36 1.79
CA VAL A 268 -10.97 -20.55 0.35
C VAL A 268 -9.70 -19.84 -0.07
N ILE A 269 -8.89 -20.53 -0.89
CA ILE A 269 -7.72 -19.96 -1.54
C ILE A 269 -7.81 -20.36 -3.03
N ALA A 270 -8.08 -19.38 -3.89
CA ALA A 270 -8.10 -19.53 -5.34
C ALA A 270 -6.81 -18.93 -5.91
N ILE A 271 -5.98 -19.76 -6.55
CA ILE A 271 -4.69 -19.38 -7.13
C ILE A 271 -4.75 -19.63 -8.63
N GLU A 272 -4.28 -18.67 -9.42
CA GLU A 272 -4.36 -18.72 -10.88
C GLU A 272 -5.80 -19.02 -11.35
N SER A 273 -6.78 -18.39 -10.67
CA SER A 273 -8.20 -18.70 -10.86
C SER A 273 -8.72 -18.19 -12.20
N ASP A 274 -9.58 -18.97 -12.84
CA ASP A 274 -10.48 -18.48 -13.87
C ASP A 274 -11.64 -17.67 -13.25
N ARG A 275 -12.41 -16.99 -14.11
CA ARG A 275 -13.50 -16.08 -13.68
C ARG A 275 -14.66 -16.85 -13.07
N GLU A 276 -14.91 -18.05 -13.55
CA GLU A 276 -15.97 -18.96 -13.10
C GLU A 276 -15.73 -19.47 -11.69
N PHE A 277 -14.50 -19.87 -11.36
CA PHE A 277 -14.16 -20.29 -10.01
C PHE A 277 -14.20 -19.10 -9.05
N ALA A 278 -13.65 -17.95 -9.44
CA ALA A 278 -13.72 -16.72 -8.66
C ALA A 278 -15.19 -16.32 -8.39
N LEU A 279 -16.07 -16.46 -9.39
CA LEU A 279 -17.52 -16.26 -9.24
C LEU A 279 -18.12 -17.24 -8.22
N SER A 280 -17.67 -18.50 -8.20
CA SER A 280 -18.11 -19.47 -7.21
C SER A 280 -17.73 -19.09 -5.77
N VAL A 281 -16.63 -18.35 -5.57
CA VAL A 281 -16.25 -17.76 -4.28
C VAL A 281 -17.27 -16.70 -3.85
N LEU A 282 -17.66 -15.81 -4.77
CA LEU A 282 -18.71 -14.81 -4.50
C LEU A 282 -20.05 -15.47 -4.17
N GLN A 283 -20.43 -16.52 -4.90
CA GLN A 283 -21.64 -17.30 -4.61
C GLN A 283 -21.60 -17.95 -3.22
N ARG A 284 -20.44 -18.46 -2.78
CA ARG A 284 -20.27 -19.01 -1.43
C ARG A 284 -20.44 -17.93 -0.35
N ILE A 285 -19.91 -16.74 -0.58
CA ILE A 285 -20.06 -15.62 0.36
C ILE A 285 -21.52 -15.14 0.41
N ASP A 286 -22.24 -15.10 -0.72
CA ASP A 286 -23.68 -14.84 -0.74
C ASP A 286 -24.49 -15.90 0.03
N ALA A 287 -24.08 -17.17 -0.06
CA ALA A 287 -24.69 -18.23 0.76
C ALA A 287 -24.40 -18.02 2.26
N GLU A 288 -23.19 -17.59 2.63
CA GLU A 288 -22.83 -17.28 4.01
C GLU A 288 -23.61 -16.06 4.55
N LEU A 289 -23.86 -15.03 3.74
CA LEU A 289 -24.77 -13.93 4.09
C LEU A 289 -26.15 -14.45 4.50
N LYS A 290 -26.71 -15.36 3.70
CA LYS A 290 -28.03 -15.97 3.98
C LYS A 290 -28.00 -16.82 5.25
N ARG A 291 -26.96 -17.65 5.42
CA ARG A 291 -26.77 -18.48 6.62
C ARG A 291 -26.70 -17.61 7.88
N ARG A 292 -25.88 -16.56 7.88
CA ARG A 292 -25.77 -15.63 9.02
C ARG A 292 -27.08 -14.90 9.29
N GLY A 293 -27.82 -14.52 8.24
CA GLY A 293 -29.16 -13.96 8.39
C GLY A 293 -30.15 -14.86 9.13
N GLU A 294 -30.15 -16.16 8.83
CA GLU A 294 -30.98 -17.13 9.56
C GLU A 294 -30.49 -17.35 11.00
N LEU A 295 -29.17 -17.43 11.18
CA LEU A 295 -28.53 -17.62 12.48
C LEU A 295 -28.85 -16.46 13.42
N PHE A 296 -28.72 -15.23 12.94
CA PHE A 296 -28.99 -14.02 13.71
C PHE A 296 -30.47 -13.88 14.04
N ARG A 297 -31.36 -14.23 13.09
CA ARG A 297 -32.81 -14.27 13.34
C ARG A 297 -33.17 -15.26 14.44
N LYS A 298 -32.59 -16.47 14.43
CA LYS A 298 -32.80 -17.49 15.48
C LYS A 298 -32.26 -17.04 16.83
N ALA A 299 -31.13 -16.31 16.83
CA ALA A 299 -30.50 -15.76 18.02
C ALA A 299 -31.11 -14.43 18.51
N GLY A 300 -32.08 -13.84 17.80
CA GLY A 300 -32.62 -12.51 18.11
C GLY A 300 -31.59 -11.37 17.98
N SER A 301 -30.49 -11.61 17.26
CA SER A 301 -29.41 -10.64 17.03
C SER A 301 -29.65 -9.83 15.76
N GLN A 302 -29.27 -8.55 15.76
CA GLN A 302 -29.40 -7.67 14.58
C GLN A 302 -28.16 -7.71 13.68
N ASP A 303 -27.00 -7.99 14.25
CA ASP A 303 -25.71 -8.00 13.57
C ASP A 303 -24.73 -8.96 14.25
N LEU A 304 -23.53 -9.08 13.67
CA LEU A 304 -22.46 -9.94 14.18
C LEU A 304 -22.06 -9.57 15.61
N ALA A 305 -22.00 -8.27 15.93
CA ALA A 305 -21.59 -7.83 17.27
C ALA A 305 -22.60 -8.28 18.33
N GLY A 306 -23.90 -8.16 18.06
CA GLY A 306 -24.97 -8.70 18.90
C GLY A 306 -24.90 -10.21 19.06
N TYR A 307 -24.62 -10.92 17.96
CA TYR A 307 -24.48 -12.38 17.98
C TYR A 307 -23.30 -12.83 18.86
N LYS A 308 -22.10 -12.25 18.65
CA LYS A 308 -20.88 -12.59 19.41
C LYS A 308 -20.98 -12.24 20.90
N LYS A 309 -21.75 -11.21 21.27
CA LYS A 309 -21.95 -10.82 22.67
C LYS A 309 -22.89 -11.75 23.43
N THR A 310 -23.69 -12.55 22.72
CA THR A 310 -24.65 -13.45 23.34
C THR A 310 -23.95 -14.77 23.70
N PRO A 311 -23.86 -15.13 25.00
CA PRO A 311 -23.17 -16.35 25.42
C PRO A 311 -23.83 -17.62 24.87
N GLY A 312 -23.03 -18.66 24.62
CA GLY A 312 -23.50 -19.99 24.22
C GLY A 312 -23.72 -20.18 22.72
N HIS A 313 -23.39 -19.18 21.91
CA HIS A 313 -23.34 -19.32 20.45
C HIS A 313 -21.99 -19.85 19.96
N GLU A 314 -22.00 -20.52 18.81
CA GLU A 314 -20.77 -20.93 18.14
C GLU A 314 -19.95 -19.70 17.74
N PRO A 315 -18.61 -19.74 17.85
CA PRO A 315 -17.76 -18.66 17.37
C PRO A 315 -18.03 -18.37 15.89
N LEU A 316 -18.21 -17.09 15.57
CA LEU A 316 -18.46 -16.63 14.20
C LEU A 316 -17.45 -15.56 13.82
N PRO A 317 -16.38 -15.91 13.06
CA PRO A 317 -15.35 -14.96 12.68
C PRO A 317 -15.87 -13.91 11.69
N ARG A 318 -15.20 -12.77 11.63
CA ARG A 318 -15.38 -11.84 10.50
C ARG A 318 -14.78 -12.45 9.25
N SER A 319 -15.55 -12.48 8.16
CA SER A 319 -15.08 -12.98 6.87
C SER A 319 -14.45 -11.82 6.10
N LEU A 320 -13.19 -11.97 5.71
CA LEU A 320 -12.47 -11.03 4.87
C LEU A 320 -12.23 -11.64 3.49
N LEU A 321 -12.97 -11.17 2.49
CA LEU A 321 -12.75 -11.49 1.09
C LEU A 321 -11.70 -10.56 0.52
N LEU A 322 -10.59 -11.12 0.05
CA LEU A 322 -9.49 -10.39 -0.55
C LEU A 322 -9.31 -10.89 -1.99
N ILE A 323 -9.59 -10.03 -2.96
CA ILE A 323 -9.50 -10.34 -4.39
C ILE A 323 -8.37 -9.50 -4.96
N ASP A 324 -7.30 -10.14 -5.43
CA ASP A 324 -6.27 -9.45 -6.19
C ASP A 324 -6.63 -9.40 -7.68
N GLU A 325 -6.40 -8.26 -8.31
CA GLU A 325 -6.76 -7.94 -9.70
C GLU A 325 -8.25 -8.17 -10.01
N PHE A 326 -9.15 -7.63 -9.18
CA PHE A 326 -10.60 -7.88 -9.28
C PHE A 326 -11.22 -7.47 -10.64
N GLN A 327 -10.59 -6.55 -11.38
CA GLN A 327 -11.05 -6.13 -12.70
C GLN A 327 -11.10 -7.27 -13.72
N GLU A 328 -10.36 -8.36 -13.47
CA GLU A 328 -10.37 -9.57 -14.31
C GLU A 328 -11.75 -10.24 -14.37
N PHE A 329 -12.64 -10.00 -13.39
CA PHE A 329 -14.04 -10.38 -13.52
C PHE A 329 -14.74 -9.75 -14.73
N PHE A 330 -14.30 -8.56 -15.13
CA PHE A 330 -15.02 -7.65 -16.03
C PHE A 330 -14.30 -7.41 -17.36
N THR A 331 -13.30 -8.24 -17.68
CA THR A 331 -12.57 -8.18 -18.96
C THR A 331 -13.42 -8.56 -20.16
N GLU A 332 -14.47 -9.35 -19.94
CA GLU A 332 -15.47 -9.74 -20.95
C GLU A 332 -16.87 -9.32 -20.51
N ASP A 333 -17.74 -8.97 -21.46
CA ASP A 333 -19.15 -8.65 -21.21
C ASP A 333 -20.01 -9.91 -21.41
N ASP A 334 -20.05 -10.76 -20.39
CA ASP A 334 -20.74 -12.04 -20.38
C ASP A 334 -21.56 -12.26 -19.10
N SER A 335 -22.18 -13.43 -18.97
CA SER A 335 -22.98 -13.77 -17.79
C SER A 335 -22.14 -13.84 -16.50
N VAL A 336 -20.85 -14.18 -16.60
CA VAL A 336 -19.95 -14.26 -15.44
C VAL A 336 -19.69 -12.86 -14.88
N ALA A 337 -19.38 -11.88 -15.74
CA ALA A 337 -19.20 -10.49 -15.34
C ALA A 337 -20.48 -9.91 -14.73
N GLN A 338 -21.64 -10.17 -15.35
CA GLN A 338 -22.93 -9.67 -14.88
C GLN A 338 -23.30 -10.26 -13.50
N GLU A 339 -23.13 -11.58 -13.32
CA GLU A 339 -23.41 -12.24 -12.05
C GLU A 339 -22.43 -11.79 -10.95
N ALA A 340 -21.14 -11.67 -11.28
CA ALA A 340 -20.13 -11.17 -10.35
C ALA A 340 -20.45 -9.74 -9.89
N SER A 341 -20.87 -8.86 -10.80
CA SER A 341 -21.28 -7.48 -10.48
C SER A 341 -22.47 -7.46 -9.51
N LEU A 342 -23.51 -8.26 -9.76
CA LEU A 342 -24.69 -8.36 -8.89
C LEU A 342 -24.36 -8.93 -7.50
N LEU A 343 -23.50 -9.95 -7.43
CA LEU A 343 -23.09 -10.54 -6.17
C LEU A 343 -22.20 -9.58 -5.37
N LEU A 344 -21.23 -8.93 -6.00
CA LEU A 344 -20.38 -7.94 -5.34
C LEU A 344 -21.20 -6.77 -4.80
N ASP A 345 -22.15 -6.22 -5.57
CA ASP A 345 -23.03 -5.15 -5.08
C ASP A 345 -23.83 -5.59 -3.85
N ARG A 346 -24.41 -6.79 -3.87
CA ARG A 346 -25.15 -7.32 -2.73
C ARG A 346 -24.25 -7.52 -1.51
N ILE A 347 -23.07 -8.12 -1.69
CA ILE A 347 -22.12 -8.38 -0.62
C ILE A 347 -21.65 -7.07 0.01
N VAL A 348 -21.30 -6.07 -0.80
CA VAL A 348 -20.85 -4.76 -0.30
C VAL A 348 -21.98 -3.99 0.40
N ARG A 349 -23.22 -4.08 -0.08
CA ARG A 349 -24.35 -3.38 0.56
C ARG A 349 -24.80 -4.04 1.87
N GLN A 350 -24.76 -5.37 1.96
CA GLN A 350 -25.34 -6.12 3.08
C GLN A 350 -24.29 -6.65 4.06
N GLY A 351 -23.03 -6.77 3.64
CA GLY A 351 -21.96 -7.44 4.38
C GLY A 351 -21.69 -6.86 5.77
N ARG A 352 -21.90 -5.56 5.95
CA ARG A 352 -21.74 -4.85 7.23
C ARG A 352 -22.39 -5.56 8.41
N ALA A 353 -23.69 -5.87 8.29
CA ALA A 353 -24.45 -6.45 9.41
C ALA A 353 -23.96 -7.87 9.74
N PHE A 354 -23.50 -8.60 8.72
CA PHE A 354 -23.05 -9.98 8.84
C PHE A 354 -21.55 -10.12 9.14
N GLY A 355 -20.83 -9.01 9.26
CA GLY A 355 -19.38 -9.00 9.48
C GLY A 355 -18.60 -9.60 8.32
N ILE A 356 -19.09 -9.41 7.10
CA ILE A 356 -18.43 -9.81 5.85
C ILE A 356 -17.87 -8.55 5.19
N HIS A 357 -16.56 -8.54 4.97
CA HIS A 357 -15.80 -7.40 4.49
C HIS A 357 -15.06 -7.77 3.21
N VAL A 358 -14.83 -6.77 2.35
CA VAL A 358 -14.24 -6.99 1.02
C VAL A 358 -13.07 -6.04 0.85
N ILE A 359 -11.93 -6.58 0.41
CA ILE A 359 -10.76 -5.84 -0.05
C ILE A 359 -10.57 -6.19 -1.52
N LEU A 360 -10.71 -5.20 -2.39
CA LEU A 360 -10.47 -5.36 -3.83
C LEU A 360 -9.14 -4.71 -4.19
N GLY A 361 -8.24 -5.49 -4.79
CA GLY A 361 -6.95 -5.05 -5.32
C GLY A 361 -6.98 -4.88 -6.82
N SER A 362 -6.31 -3.86 -7.33
CA SER A 362 -6.16 -3.66 -8.78
C SER A 362 -4.91 -2.86 -9.12
N GLN A 363 -4.30 -3.15 -10.27
CA GLN A 363 -3.31 -2.26 -10.87
C GLN A 363 -3.92 -0.99 -11.44
N THR A 364 -5.12 -1.10 -12.03
CA THR A 364 -5.83 0.00 -12.66
C THR A 364 -7.34 -0.22 -12.58
N LEU A 365 -8.05 0.84 -12.19
CA LEU A 365 -9.51 0.83 -12.15
C LEU A 365 -10.12 1.11 -13.53
N GLY A 366 -9.29 1.41 -14.54
CA GLY A 366 -9.68 1.71 -15.92
C GLY A 366 -10.24 0.52 -16.70
N GLY A 367 -10.48 -0.63 -16.07
CA GLY A 367 -11.14 -1.81 -16.66
C GLY A 367 -12.42 -2.26 -15.94
N ALA A 368 -12.74 -1.69 -14.77
CA ALA A 368 -13.85 -2.16 -13.93
C ALA A 368 -15.20 -1.48 -14.26
N TYR A 369 -15.45 -1.10 -15.51
CA TYR A 369 -16.62 -0.30 -15.90
C TYR A 369 -17.97 -0.99 -15.63
N THR A 370 -17.98 -2.31 -15.63
CA THR A 370 -19.17 -3.14 -15.38
C THR A 370 -19.59 -3.14 -13.90
N LEU A 371 -18.67 -2.83 -12.98
CA LEU A 371 -19.02 -2.68 -11.57
C LEU A 371 -19.65 -1.30 -11.36
N ALA A 372 -20.84 -1.28 -10.76
CA ALA A 372 -21.56 -0.03 -10.57
C ALA A 372 -20.75 0.95 -9.69
N ARG A 373 -20.68 2.22 -10.12
CA ARG A 373 -20.03 3.30 -9.35
C ARG A 373 -20.61 3.44 -7.94
N ALA A 374 -21.90 3.15 -7.77
CA ALA A 374 -22.55 3.11 -6.47
C ALA A 374 -21.92 2.05 -5.55
N THR A 375 -21.57 0.87 -6.07
CA THR A 375 -20.90 -0.20 -5.33
C THR A 375 -19.49 0.21 -4.93
N LEU A 376 -18.71 0.73 -5.88
CA LEU A 376 -17.38 1.29 -5.60
C LEU A 376 -17.43 2.43 -4.58
N GLY A 377 -18.49 3.24 -4.56
CA GLY A 377 -18.72 4.31 -3.60
C GLY A 377 -18.98 3.82 -2.17
N GLN A 378 -19.46 2.59 -1.98
CA GLN A 378 -19.58 1.97 -0.65
C GLN A 378 -18.24 1.48 -0.10
N MET A 379 -17.20 1.40 -0.93
CA MET A 379 -15.84 1.06 -0.52
C MET A 379 -15.12 2.30 0.00
N VAL A 380 -15.55 2.76 1.17
CA VAL A 380 -15.10 4.02 1.78
C VAL A 380 -13.61 4.03 2.14
N ILE A 381 -13.03 2.87 2.45
CA ILE A 381 -11.59 2.77 2.69
C ILE A 381 -10.90 2.73 1.31
N ARG A 382 -10.05 3.71 1.03
CA ARG A 382 -9.19 3.75 -0.15
C ARG A 382 -7.74 3.62 0.30
N VAL A 383 -7.02 2.68 -0.29
CA VAL A 383 -5.56 2.58 -0.13
C VAL A 383 -4.93 2.72 -1.50
N ALA A 384 -4.40 3.91 -1.78
CA ALA A 384 -3.69 4.15 -3.03
C ALA A 384 -2.19 4.06 -2.80
N LEU A 385 -1.55 3.19 -3.56
CA LEU A 385 -0.10 3.12 -3.72
C LEU A 385 0.27 3.88 -4.99
N GLN A 386 1.57 3.95 -5.31
CA GLN A 386 2.05 4.66 -6.47
C GLN A 386 1.29 4.25 -7.76
N CYS A 387 0.66 5.21 -8.41
CA CYS A 387 -0.10 5.02 -9.65
C CYS A 387 0.04 6.24 -10.58
N ASN A 388 -0.53 6.15 -11.78
CA ASN A 388 -0.61 7.30 -12.70
C ASN A 388 -1.77 8.25 -12.31
N GLU A 389 -1.85 9.40 -12.97
CA GLU A 389 -2.87 10.42 -12.71
C GLU A 389 -4.30 9.91 -12.93
N THR A 390 -4.56 9.19 -14.02
CA THR A 390 -5.87 8.61 -14.33
C THR A 390 -6.34 7.67 -13.21
N ASP A 391 -5.47 6.77 -12.75
CA ASP A 391 -5.78 5.82 -11.69
C ASP A 391 -5.96 6.52 -10.33
N ALA A 392 -5.22 7.60 -10.06
CA ALA A 392 -5.40 8.41 -8.86
C ALA A 392 -6.81 8.98 -8.76
N HIS A 393 -7.35 9.53 -9.85
CA HIS A 393 -8.73 10.05 -9.91
C HIS A 393 -9.80 8.95 -9.91
N LEU A 394 -9.46 7.71 -10.28
CA LEU A 394 -10.41 6.61 -10.21
C LEU A 394 -10.57 6.04 -8.79
N ILE A 395 -9.54 6.17 -7.93
CA ILE A 395 -9.55 5.67 -6.55
C ILE A 395 -9.85 6.76 -5.50
N MET A 396 -9.38 7.98 -5.71
CA MET A 396 -9.60 9.14 -4.83
C MET A 396 -10.61 10.12 -5.44
N ASP A 397 -10.96 11.18 -4.70
CA ASP A 397 -11.75 12.29 -5.26
C ASP A 397 -10.94 13.06 -6.32
N ASP A 398 -11.65 13.74 -7.24
CA ASP A 398 -11.05 14.45 -8.36
C ASP A 398 -10.03 15.52 -7.94
N ASP A 399 -10.19 16.12 -6.76
CA ASP A 399 -9.29 17.13 -6.20
C ASP A 399 -8.12 16.55 -5.38
N ASN A 400 -7.96 15.22 -5.35
CA ASN A 400 -6.95 14.53 -4.56
C ASN A 400 -5.87 13.87 -5.44
N PRO A 401 -4.85 14.64 -5.88
CA PRO A 401 -3.78 14.12 -6.73
C PRO A 401 -2.73 13.31 -5.96
N ALA A 402 -2.83 13.22 -4.64
CA ALA A 402 -1.74 12.74 -3.78
C ALA A 402 -1.14 11.37 -4.18
N PRO A 403 -1.92 10.36 -4.66
CA PRO A 403 -1.35 9.08 -5.09
C PRO A 403 -0.34 9.18 -6.24
N ARG A 404 -0.50 10.13 -7.17
CA ARG A 404 0.44 10.32 -8.29
C ARG A 404 1.79 10.88 -7.83
N LEU A 405 1.82 11.52 -6.67
CA LEU A 405 3.02 12.13 -6.09
C LEU A 405 3.86 11.11 -5.29
N LEU A 406 3.37 9.87 -5.11
CA LEU A 406 4.12 8.80 -4.47
C LEU A 406 5.30 8.41 -5.34
N THR A 407 6.47 8.24 -4.72
CA THR A 407 7.73 8.03 -5.45
C THR A 407 8.41 6.72 -5.13
N ARG A 408 8.15 6.15 -3.96
CA ARG A 408 8.86 4.97 -3.45
C ARG A 408 7.92 3.76 -3.40
N PRO A 409 8.40 2.55 -3.73
CA PRO A 409 7.66 1.32 -3.46
C PRO A 409 7.31 1.20 -1.97
N GLY A 410 6.08 0.76 -1.69
CA GLY A 410 5.54 0.65 -0.34
C GLY A 410 5.04 1.98 0.25
N GLU A 411 5.28 3.12 -0.39
CA GLU A 411 4.65 4.40 -0.03
C GLU A 411 3.19 4.36 -0.46
N GLY A 412 2.29 4.72 0.45
CA GLY A 412 0.85 4.65 0.21
C GLY A 412 0.10 5.75 0.93
N ILE A 413 -1.15 5.94 0.53
CA ILE A 413 -2.12 6.83 1.17
C ILE A 413 -3.29 5.97 1.61
N TYR A 414 -3.47 5.87 2.92
CA TYR A 414 -4.68 5.35 3.52
C TYR A 414 -5.70 6.49 3.62
N ASN A 415 -6.94 6.25 3.22
CA ASN A 415 -8.03 7.20 3.31
C ASN A 415 -9.29 6.46 3.74
N ASP A 416 -9.98 6.96 4.76
CA ASP A 416 -11.20 6.33 5.29
C ASP A 416 -12.45 7.20 5.12
N GLN A 417 -12.39 8.19 4.22
CA GLN A 417 -13.49 9.07 3.84
C GLN A 417 -13.66 9.09 2.31
N ALA A 418 -13.68 7.90 1.71
CA ALA A 418 -14.04 7.65 0.32
C ALA A 418 -13.17 8.35 -0.75
N GLY A 419 -12.01 8.90 -0.38
CA GLY A 419 -11.12 9.58 -1.32
C GLY A 419 -10.88 11.06 -1.01
N ALA A 420 -11.51 11.62 0.01
CA ALA A 420 -11.40 13.04 0.34
C ALA A 420 -9.97 13.45 0.74
N LEU A 421 -9.44 14.51 0.13
CA LEU A 421 -8.05 14.97 0.34
C LEU A 421 -7.70 15.18 1.82
N ALA A 422 -8.63 15.74 2.61
CA ALA A 422 -8.44 16.03 4.03
C ALA A 422 -8.29 14.77 4.91
N ALA A 423 -8.77 13.61 4.44
CA ALA A 423 -8.70 12.34 5.16
C ALA A 423 -7.49 11.48 4.78
N ASN A 424 -6.63 11.98 3.88
CA ASN A 424 -5.42 11.25 3.51
C ASN A 424 -4.50 11.04 4.73
N SER A 425 -4.02 9.82 4.88
CA SER A 425 -3.00 9.42 5.85
C SER A 425 -1.86 8.73 5.11
N PRO A 426 -0.75 9.45 4.81
CA PRO A 426 0.39 8.87 4.14
C PRO A 426 1.07 7.87 5.06
N PHE A 427 1.50 6.75 4.51
CA PHE A 427 2.16 5.71 5.26
C PHE A 427 3.16 4.94 4.41
N GLN A 428 4.09 4.27 5.09
CA GLN A 428 5.01 3.32 4.50
C GLN A 428 4.60 1.91 4.95
N ILE A 429 4.33 1.03 3.99
CA ILE A 429 4.11 -0.40 4.21
C ILE A 429 5.40 -1.00 4.81
N VAL A 430 5.27 -1.85 5.81
CA VAL A 430 6.42 -2.58 6.34
C VAL A 430 6.95 -3.60 5.33
N TRP A 431 8.25 -3.84 5.38
CA TRP A 431 8.88 -4.90 4.63
C TRP A 431 8.69 -6.23 5.37
N LEU A 432 8.05 -7.19 4.68
CA LEU A 432 7.86 -8.56 5.14
C LEU A 432 8.58 -9.51 4.16
N PRO A 433 9.80 -9.96 4.48
CA PRO A 433 10.49 -10.99 3.70
C PRO A 433 9.69 -12.30 3.64
N GLU A 434 9.82 -13.05 2.54
CA GLU A 434 9.15 -14.34 2.35
C GLU A 434 9.53 -15.36 3.45
N GLU A 435 10.80 -15.41 3.83
CA GLU A 435 11.28 -16.29 4.90
C GLU A 435 10.62 -15.96 6.26
N GLU A 436 10.49 -14.67 6.57
CA GLU A 436 9.84 -14.20 7.80
C GLU A 436 8.32 -14.50 7.76
N ARG A 437 7.67 -14.27 6.61
CA ARG A 437 6.26 -14.64 6.40
C ARG A 437 6.05 -16.13 6.65
N ASP A 438 6.85 -16.98 6.01
CA ASP A 438 6.68 -18.43 6.07
C ASP A 438 6.93 -18.96 7.49
N ALA A 439 7.90 -18.40 8.22
CA ALA A 439 8.12 -18.71 9.63
C ALA A 439 6.94 -18.28 10.53
N VAL A 440 6.33 -17.12 10.24
CA VAL A 440 5.11 -16.69 10.92
C VAL A 440 3.95 -17.65 10.64
N LEU A 441 3.78 -18.09 9.40
CA LEU A 441 2.71 -19.04 9.04
C LEU A 441 2.88 -20.40 9.73
N ASP A 442 4.12 -20.89 9.87
CA ASP A 442 4.42 -22.09 10.65
C ASP A 442 4.04 -21.91 12.12
N ARG A 443 4.39 -20.76 12.72
CA ARG A 443 4.00 -20.42 14.09
C ARG A 443 2.47 -20.36 14.27
N VAL A 444 1.73 -19.80 13.31
CA VAL A 444 0.26 -19.75 13.35
C VAL A 444 -0.34 -21.16 13.31
N ASN A 445 0.22 -22.06 12.51
CA ASN A 445 -0.19 -23.48 12.51
C ASN A 445 0.09 -24.18 13.84
N ASP A 446 1.27 -23.93 14.44
CA ASP A 446 1.62 -24.46 15.75
C ASP A 446 0.66 -23.99 16.86
N LEU A 447 0.17 -22.75 16.77
CA LEU A 447 -0.82 -22.22 17.71
C LEU A 447 -2.18 -22.92 17.54
N ALA A 448 -2.66 -23.04 16.30
CA ALA A 448 -3.95 -23.68 16.01
C ALA A 448 -3.99 -25.15 16.47
N THR A 449 -2.88 -25.87 16.34
CA THR A 449 -2.79 -27.27 16.78
C THR A 449 -2.73 -27.43 18.30
N ARG A 450 -2.18 -26.45 19.04
CA ARG A 450 -2.06 -26.49 20.51
C ARG A 450 -3.37 -26.22 21.22
N ASP A 451 -4.19 -25.31 20.69
CA ASP A 451 -5.47 -24.94 21.30
C ASP A 451 -6.56 -26.02 21.10
N GLY A 452 -6.23 -27.13 20.43
CA GLY A 452 -7.17 -28.24 20.19
C GLY A 452 -8.22 -27.93 19.12
N ASP A 453 -8.16 -26.74 18.52
CA ASP A 453 -8.92 -26.41 17.33
C ASP A 453 -8.51 -27.35 16.20
N ARG A 454 -9.48 -28.09 15.65
CA ARG A 454 -9.25 -28.77 14.37
C ARG A 454 -9.32 -27.69 13.30
N PRO A 455 -8.19 -27.26 12.71
CA PRO A 455 -8.26 -26.26 11.65
C PRO A 455 -9.16 -26.81 10.54
N GLN A 456 -10.21 -26.06 10.18
CA GLN A 456 -10.97 -26.44 8.99
C GLN A 456 -10.03 -26.33 7.80
N VAL A 457 -9.97 -27.40 7.01
CA VAL A 457 -9.07 -27.45 5.85
C VAL A 457 -9.56 -26.44 4.81
N PRO A 458 -8.72 -25.51 4.35
CA PRO A 458 -9.10 -24.56 3.31
C PRO A 458 -9.48 -25.30 2.03
N ILE A 459 -10.47 -24.79 1.31
CA ILE A 459 -10.72 -25.19 -0.08
C ILE A 459 -9.65 -24.50 -0.93
N ILE A 460 -8.71 -25.28 -1.44
CA ILE A 460 -7.64 -24.80 -2.31
C ILE A 460 -8.02 -25.15 -3.74
N PHE A 461 -7.96 -24.16 -4.61
CA PHE A 461 -8.06 -24.34 -6.05
C PHE A 461 -6.86 -23.71 -6.72
N GLU A 462 -6.12 -24.53 -7.45
CA GLU A 462 -5.00 -24.10 -8.29
C GLU A 462 -5.39 -24.42 -9.73
N GLY A 463 -5.72 -23.40 -10.53
CA GLY A 463 -6.37 -23.58 -11.84
C GLY A 463 -5.56 -24.45 -12.84
N ASN A 464 -4.24 -24.46 -12.70
CA ASN A 464 -3.34 -25.22 -13.57
C ASN A 464 -2.84 -26.54 -12.96
N ALA A 465 -3.20 -26.85 -11.70
CA ALA A 465 -2.75 -28.06 -11.03
C ALA A 465 -3.67 -29.25 -11.35
N PRO A 466 -3.12 -30.45 -11.59
CA PRO A 466 -3.93 -31.65 -11.73
C PRO A 466 -4.66 -31.94 -10.40
N ALA A 467 -5.94 -32.27 -10.50
CA ALA A 467 -6.74 -32.66 -9.36
C ALA A 467 -6.22 -33.96 -8.71
N ASP A 468 -5.90 -33.93 -7.42
CA ASP A 468 -5.67 -35.16 -6.63
C ASP A 468 -6.95 -35.54 -5.87
N VAL A 469 -7.53 -36.68 -6.25
CA VAL A 469 -8.71 -37.26 -5.62
C VAL A 469 -8.47 -37.56 -4.14
N LYS A 470 -7.22 -37.81 -3.73
CA LYS A 470 -6.85 -38.03 -2.33
C LYS A 470 -7.01 -36.78 -1.48
N ASP A 471 -7.03 -35.58 -2.05
CA ASP A 471 -7.24 -34.36 -1.28
C ASP A 471 -8.72 -34.03 -1.06
N ASN A 472 -9.63 -34.79 -1.68
CA ASN A 472 -11.05 -34.59 -1.53
C ASN A 472 -11.57 -35.13 -0.19
N MET A 473 -11.84 -34.21 0.75
CA MET A 473 -12.35 -34.54 2.09
C MET A 473 -13.75 -35.15 2.06
N LEU A 474 -14.63 -34.72 1.16
CA LEU A 474 -15.98 -35.31 1.04
C LEU A 474 -15.88 -36.78 0.62
N LEU A 475 -15.02 -37.08 -0.36
CA LEU A 475 -14.76 -38.45 -0.78
C LEU A 475 -14.06 -39.25 0.33
N LYS A 476 -13.05 -38.71 1.01
CA LYS A 476 -12.42 -39.38 2.17
C LYS A 476 -13.44 -39.73 3.24
N ASN A 477 -14.28 -38.77 3.63
CA ASN A 477 -15.32 -38.98 4.62
C ASN A 477 -16.31 -40.06 4.14
N PHE A 478 -16.74 -40.00 2.88
CA PHE A 478 -17.63 -40.98 2.29
C PHE A 478 -17.02 -42.40 2.25
N LEU A 479 -15.75 -42.52 1.84
CA LEU A 479 -15.02 -43.80 1.81
C LEU A 479 -14.76 -44.35 3.22
N SER A 480 -14.65 -43.49 4.23
CA SER A 480 -14.50 -43.88 5.64
C SER A 480 -15.84 -44.20 6.34
N SER A 481 -16.97 -43.91 5.69
CA SER A 481 -18.30 -44.17 6.23
C SER A 481 -18.73 -45.60 5.91
N GLU A 482 -19.39 -46.28 6.86
CA GLU A 482 -20.02 -47.57 6.55
C GLU A 482 -21.19 -47.38 5.57
N PRO A 483 -21.29 -48.21 4.52
CA PRO A 483 -22.37 -48.09 3.54
C PRO A 483 -23.72 -48.40 4.19
N ALA A 484 -24.57 -47.38 4.33
CA ALA A 484 -25.91 -47.54 4.92
C ALA A 484 -26.84 -48.41 4.05
N THR A 485 -26.77 -48.28 2.71
CA THR A 485 -27.58 -49.04 1.74
C THR A 485 -26.87 -49.10 0.39
N ARG A 486 -27.01 -50.22 -0.32
CA ARG A 486 -26.50 -50.35 -1.70
C ARG A 486 -27.24 -49.37 -2.61
N PRO A 487 -26.54 -48.47 -3.34
CA PRO A 487 -27.20 -47.49 -4.18
C PRO A 487 -27.93 -48.18 -5.34
N VAL A 488 -29.11 -47.68 -5.68
CA VAL A 488 -29.96 -48.21 -6.77
C VAL A 488 -29.29 -48.03 -8.15
N THR A 489 -28.43 -47.01 -8.26
CA THR A 489 -27.65 -46.69 -9.46
C THR A 489 -26.17 -46.55 -9.12
N ALA A 490 -25.30 -46.99 -10.03
CA ALA A 490 -23.86 -46.78 -9.88
C ALA A 490 -23.56 -45.27 -9.96
N ARG A 491 -22.95 -44.72 -8.90
CA ARG A 491 -22.41 -43.35 -8.88
C ARG A 491 -20.91 -43.42 -9.07
N ALA A 492 -20.35 -42.53 -9.89
CA ALA A 492 -18.92 -42.42 -10.12
C ALA A 492 -18.44 -41.03 -9.71
N TRP A 493 -17.29 -40.95 -9.05
CA TRP A 493 -16.64 -39.69 -8.73
C TRP A 493 -15.76 -39.27 -9.91
N LEU A 494 -16.15 -38.22 -10.64
CA LEU A 494 -15.53 -37.84 -11.92
C LEU A 494 -14.30 -36.94 -11.78
N GLY A 495 -14.01 -36.38 -10.61
CA GLY A 495 -12.85 -35.53 -10.39
C GLY A 495 -12.96 -34.60 -9.19
N ALA A 496 -12.03 -33.66 -9.04
CA ALA A 496 -12.15 -32.58 -8.05
C ALA A 496 -13.23 -31.56 -8.49
N PRO A 497 -13.89 -30.88 -7.54
CA PRO A 497 -14.87 -29.85 -7.86
C PRO A 497 -14.24 -28.70 -8.66
N ASN A 498 -14.87 -28.31 -9.77
CA ASN A 498 -14.55 -27.12 -10.56
C ASN A 498 -15.33 -25.87 -10.09
N SER A 499 -16.13 -26.01 -9.04
CA SER A 499 -16.87 -24.93 -8.40
C SER A 499 -17.13 -25.28 -6.95
N ILE A 500 -17.38 -24.28 -6.10
CA ILE A 500 -17.57 -24.51 -4.67
C ILE A 500 -19.00 -25.00 -4.32
N LYS A 501 -19.90 -25.17 -5.30
CA LYS A 501 -21.31 -25.57 -5.10
C LYS A 501 -21.52 -27.01 -4.61
N GLY A 502 -20.45 -27.80 -4.45
CA GLY A 502 -20.53 -29.20 -4.06
C GLY A 502 -20.77 -30.13 -5.26
N PRO A 503 -20.94 -31.44 -5.05
CA PRO A 503 -21.16 -32.39 -6.13
C PRO A 503 -22.48 -32.11 -6.86
N THR A 504 -22.43 -32.05 -8.19
CA THR A 504 -23.61 -32.04 -9.06
C THR A 504 -24.22 -33.45 -9.05
N GLU A 505 -25.49 -33.57 -8.65
CA GLU A 505 -26.22 -34.86 -8.69
C GLU A 505 -26.68 -35.24 -10.10
#